data_AF-A0A7S3JRL1-F1
#
_entry.id   AF-A0A7S3JRL1-F1
#
_cell.length_a   1.000
_cell.length_b   1.000
_cell.length_c   1.000
_cell.angle_alpha   90.00
_cell.angle_beta   90.00
_cell.angle_gamma   90.00
#
_symmetry.space_group_name_H-M   'P 1'
#
loop_
_entity.id
_entity.type
_entity.pdbx_description
1 polymer ?
#
loop_
_entity_poly.entity_id
_entity_poly.type
_entity_poly.pdbx_seq_one_letter_code
_entity_poly.pdbx_strand_id
1 'polypeptide(L)'
;LLPPIGAMSHQGSRVAAFHFCRHDNVQESEPITVFASLSCQLCKNIPGFLDALDLDLIDEALSLGYPEKAFHILLADPLQKCQEPPQSPLLIVIDALDELPRGKNNGRIEMLRFIRDAGLLFPSWLRIFISSREESDIKLQLARFDPVQLRCDEERNKGDVMAYLTSICRRHVKAQVSTQDLEDDVKREFKINIQGELDAIHEPILQQQAIYDHAIKCCQDNDHCFMDVCAIIPMLSGAENLHQPVDELDTLFKDANDAQQLLKKLATYDWKHLDAEAVIPPIKNRKRAREKMLKEYHGDASKLKDLARISLVFQNCTKLTQGLYELNRISMSENTKFNIVLLKNKFSSPTPMGYRDLSIILDLQLDKNRHHLCEVQIHLACIICAKTQGHQYYEKVRSILPQICIKKAKDTETAQRLEGFLVNRLCNSANSAALDALIERADGLMMYARLCEKNLEAKLKTNGKLSYHDVCELPQGLDGMYSEQFSRAFPDKNRDQAWVRSKALISTIVSAQEPLPTVLAKLALGSIKEEQDIALLFPIRDSRFHVLHKSVVDWLLTSSRS
;
A
#
# COMPACT_ATOMS: atom_id res chain seq x y z
N LEU A 1 20.87 -30.72 13.12
CA LEU A 1 21.35 -29.33 12.93
C LEU A 1 20.93 -28.86 11.55
N LEU A 2 19.70 -28.34 11.44
CA LEU A 2 19.16 -27.69 10.24
C LEU A 2 19.35 -26.16 10.40
N PRO A 3 19.75 -25.42 9.36
CA PRO A 3 19.94 -23.97 9.45
C PRO A 3 18.59 -23.23 9.59
N PRO A 4 18.59 -22.01 10.16
CA PRO A 4 17.38 -21.27 10.50
C PRO A 4 16.78 -20.61 9.25
N ILE A 5 15.72 -21.19 8.69
CA ILE A 5 14.89 -20.54 7.68
C ILE A 5 13.91 -19.64 8.43
N GLY A 6 14.16 -18.32 8.36
CA GLY A 6 13.32 -17.28 8.94
C GLY A 6 13.83 -16.79 10.29
N ALA A 7 14.68 -15.77 10.26
CA ALA A 7 14.92 -14.91 11.41
C ALA A 7 13.62 -14.16 11.78
N MET A 8 12.73 -14.84 12.51
CA MET A 8 11.76 -14.21 13.42
C MET A 8 12.19 -14.44 14.88
N SER A 9 13.49 -14.53 15.14
CA SER A 9 14.04 -14.37 16.48
C SER A 9 14.08 -12.88 16.84
N HIS A 10 12.92 -12.25 16.93
CA HIS A 10 12.79 -10.97 17.60
C HIS A 10 12.27 -11.24 19.01
N GLN A 11 13.08 -10.89 20.01
CA GLN A 11 12.59 -10.66 21.38
C GLN A 11 11.35 -9.75 21.28
N GLY A 12 10.17 -10.29 21.61
CA GLY A 12 8.88 -9.60 21.46
C GLY A 12 7.92 -10.18 20.41
N SER A 13 8.28 -11.24 19.67
CA SER A 13 7.34 -11.96 18.80
C SER A 13 6.31 -12.74 19.63
N ARG A 14 5.01 -12.55 19.35
CA ARG A 14 3.92 -13.34 19.95
C ARG A 14 3.77 -14.74 19.32
N VAL A 15 4.63 -15.13 18.37
CA VAL A 15 4.56 -16.43 17.69
C VAL A 15 5.31 -17.49 18.51
N ALA A 16 4.58 -18.48 19.02
CA ALA A 16 5.13 -19.60 19.79
C ALA A 16 5.61 -20.76 18.91
N ALA A 17 4.95 -21.00 17.78
CA ALA A 17 5.36 -21.99 16.78
C ALA A 17 4.79 -21.65 15.41
N PHE A 18 5.37 -22.19 14.35
CA PHE A 18 4.85 -22.03 13.00
C PHE A 18 5.11 -23.25 12.11
N HIS A 19 4.30 -23.39 11.08
CA HIS A 19 4.46 -24.37 10.01
C HIS A 19 4.01 -23.77 8.68
N PHE A 20 4.78 -23.99 7.62
CA PHE A 20 4.46 -23.57 6.25
C PHE A 20 4.12 -24.82 5.45
N CYS A 21 2.84 -25.01 5.13
CA CYS A 21 2.40 -26.14 4.34
C CYS A 21 2.92 -26.02 2.90
N ARG A 22 3.37 -27.14 2.33
CA ARG A 22 4.00 -27.17 1.02
C ARG A 22 3.59 -28.41 0.23
N HIS A 23 3.03 -28.20 -0.96
CA HIS A 23 2.65 -29.30 -1.84
C HIS A 23 3.83 -30.12 -2.35
N ASP A 24 5.03 -29.51 -2.38
CA ASP A 24 6.24 -30.11 -2.93
C ASP A 24 7.03 -30.97 -1.92
N ASN A 25 6.60 -30.99 -0.65
CA ASN A 25 7.18 -31.85 0.38
C ASN A 25 6.09 -32.59 1.17
N VAL A 26 5.72 -33.77 0.66
CA VAL A 26 4.69 -34.62 1.27
C VAL A 26 5.08 -35.04 2.68
N GLN A 27 6.35 -35.39 2.93
CA GLN A 27 6.81 -35.88 4.24
C GLN A 27 6.75 -34.80 5.34
N GLU A 28 7.09 -33.55 5.00
CA GLU A 28 6.96 -32.41 5.93
C GLU A 28 5.52 -31.95 6.12
N SER A 29 4.63 -32.33 5.21
CA SER A 29 3.19 -32.03 5.23
C SER A 29 2.34 -33.15 5.87
N GLU A 30 2.97 -34.25 6.31
CA GLU A 30 2.30 -35.31 7.07
C GLU A 30 1.96 -34.82 8.49
N PRO A 31 0.73 -35.05 9.00
CA PRO A 31 0.27 -34.48 10.26
C PRO A 31 1.19 -34.76 11.46
N ILE A 32 1.70 -35.98 11.59
CA ILE A 32 2.61 -36.37 12.68
C ILE A 32 3.90 -35.55 12.63
N THR A 33 4.47 -35.37 11.44
CA THR A 33 5.66 -34.53 11.22
C THR A 33 5.40 -33.08 11.61
N VAL A 34 4.22 -32.55 11.24
CA VAL A 34 3.79 -31.20 11.62
C VAL A 34 3.71 -31.07 13.13
N PHE A 35 3.07 -32.02 13.84
CA PHE A 35 2.95 -31.97 15.30
C PHE A 35 4.30 -32.06 16.00
N ALA A 36 5.18 -32.96 15.55
CA ALA A 36 6.53 -33.08 16.09
C ALA A 36 7.32 -31.77 15.93
N SER A 37 7.24 -31.14 14.75
CA SER A 37 7.89 -29.87 14.46
C SER A 37 7.37 -28.73 15.34
N LEU A 38 6.04 -28.62 15.48
CA LEU A 38 5.42 -27.63 16.36
C LEU A 38 5.81 -27.86 17.82
N SER A 39 5.72 -29.11 18.31
CA SER A 39 6.09 -29.48 19.69
C SER A 39 7.53 -29.08 20.02
N CYS A 40 8.47 -29.32 19.10
CA CYS A 40 9.87 -28.91 19.26
C CYS A 40 10.04 -27.38 19.38
N GLN A 41 9.26 -26.61 18.62
CA GLN A 41 9.27 -25.14 18.73
C GLN A 41 8.65 -24.67 20.06
N LEU A 42 7.54 -25.27 20.47
CA LEU A 42 6.87 -24.96 21.75
C LEU A 42 7.78 -25.25 22.94
N CYS A 43 8.58 -26.32 22.91
CA CYS A 43 9.59 -26.59 23.96
C CYS A 43 10.56 -25.43 24.18
N LYS A 44 10.86 -24.64 23.14
CA LYS A 44 11.78 -23.50 23.21
C LYS A 44 11.08 -22.21 23.62
N ASN A 45 9.80 -22.07 23.27
CA ASN A 45 9.09 -20.80 23.30
C ASN A 45 8.02 -20.72 24.41
N ILE A 46 7.62 -21.86 24.99
CA ILE A 46 6.63 -21.94 26.08
C ILE A 46 7.31 -22.51 27.34
N PRO A 47 7.48 -21.70 28.40
CA PRO A 47 7.99 -22.18 29.67
C PRO A 47 7.16 -23.34 30.24
N GLY A 48 7.83 -24.41 30.67
CA GLY A 48 7.19 -25.59 31.26
C GLY A 48 6.61 -26.58 30.25
N PHE A 49 6.62 -26.29 28.95
CA PHE A 49 6.10 -27.21 27.93
C PHE A 49 6.93 -28.49 27.80
N LEU A 50 8.26 -28.37 27.85
CA LEU A 50 9.16 -29.52 27.82
C LEU A 50 8.94 -30.45 29.03
N ASP A 51 8.73 -29.88 30.22
CA ASP A 51 8.50 -30.64 31.45
C ASP A 51 7.10 -31.31 31.45
N ALA A 52 6.16 -30.78 30.67
CA ALA A 52 4.81 -31.31 30.56
C ALA A 52 4.68 -32.48 29.55
N LEU A 53 5.67 -32.67 28.69
CA LEU A 53 5.75 -33.78 27.73
C LEU A 53 6.05 -35.09 28.44
N ASP A 54 5.34 -36.15 28.05
CA ASP A 54 5.61 -37.50 28.52
C ASP A 54 6.59 -38.19 27.57
N LEU A 55 7.88 -38.21 27.95
CA LEU A 55 8.97 -38.73 27.13
C LEU A 55 8.78 -40.20 26.74
N ASP A 56 8.14 -41.00 27.59
CA ASP A 56 7.91 -42.43 27.33
C ASP A 56 6.88 -42.66 26.23
N LEU A 57 6.00 -41.69 26.00
CA LEU A 57 4.94 -41.74 24.99
C LEU A 57 5.33 -41.10 23.65
N ILE A 58 6.45 -40.36 23.59
CA ILE A 58 6.89 -39.67 22.34
C ILE A 58 7.24 -40.68 21.25
N ASP A 59 8.02 -41.72 21.58
CA ASP A 59 8.40 -42.74 20.59
C ASP A 59 7.17 -43.48 20.06
N GLU A 60 6.19 -43.72 20.94
CA GLU A 60 4.90 -44.30 20.58
C GLU A 60 4.11 -43.37 19.64
N ALA A 61 4.03 -42.08 19.95
CA ALA A 61 3.35 -41.07 19.13
C ALA A 61 3.94 -40.95 17.72
N LEU A 62 5.27 -41.04 17.59
CA LEU A 62 5.96 -40.91 16.31
C LEU A 62 5.92 -42.20 15.47
N SER A 63 5.82 -43.37 16.10
CA SER A 63 5.98 -44.66 15.43
C SER A 63 4.67 -45.34 15.02
N LEU A 64 3.56 -45.06 15.70
CA LEU A 64 2.30 -45.81 15.50
C LEU A 64 1.52 -45.43 14.23
N GLY A 65 1.81 -44.29 13.61
CA GLY A 65 1.07 -43.82 12.44
C GLY A 65 -0.38 -43.44 12.75
N TYR A 66 -0.71 -43.07 14.00
CA TYR A 66 -2.03 -42.56 14.41
C TYR A 66 -1.97 -41.06 14.74
N PRO A 67 -2.31 -40.16 13.80
CA PRO A 67 -2.22 -38.71 13.97
C PRO A 67 -2.98 -38.15 15.19
N GLU A 68 -4.10 -38.76 15.55
CA GLU A 68 -4.92 -38.33 16.70
C GLU A 68 -4.18 -38.51 18.03
N LYS A 69 -3.59 -39.69 18.23
CA LYS A 69 -2.81 -39.98 19.43
C LYS A 69 -1.56 -39.09 19.50
N ALA A 70 -0.92 -38.87 18.35
CA ALA A 70 0.24 -37.97 18.26
C ALA A 70 -0.13 -36.51 18.58
N PHE A 71 -1.27 -36.01 18.12
CA PHE A 71 -1.75 -34.66 18.43
C PHE A 71 -1.93 -34.44 19.94
N HIS A 72 -2.52 -35.41 20.64
CA HIS A 72 -2.70 -35.34 22.09
C HIS A 72 -1.38 -35.35 22.85
N ILE A 73 -0.52 -36.34 22.58
CA ILE A 73 0.75 -36.53 23.28
C ILE A 73 1.71 -35.36 23.02
N LEU A 74 1.81 -34.90 21.77
CA LEU A 74 2.83 -33.93 21.37
C LEU A 74 2.38 -32.48 21.56
N LEU A 75 1.08 -32.19 21.61
CA LEU A 75 0.55 -30.82 21.66
C LEU A 75 -0.52 -30.62 22.74
N ALA A 76 -1.68 -31.26 22.61
CA ALA A 76 -2.86 -30.88 23.40
C ALA A 76 -2.69 -31.11 24.91
N ASP A 77 -2.26 -32.30 25.32
CA ASP A 77 -2.19 -32.67 26.74
C ASP A 77 -1.05 -31.92 27.47
N PRO A 78 0.16 -31.76 26.90
CA PRO A 78 1.21 -30.93 27.51
C PRO A 78 0.81 -29.45 27.60
N LEU A 79 0.14 -28.90 26.57
CA LEU A 79 -0.32 -27.50 26.59
C LEU A 79 -1.30 -27.22 27.74
N GLN A 80 -2.19 -28.16 28.06
CA GLN A 80 -3.13 -28.01 29.18
C GLN A 80 -2.45 -27.97 30.56
N LYS A 81 -1.27 -28.59 30.69
CA LYS A 81 -0.49 -28.58 31.94
C LYS A 81 0.36 -27.31 32.10
N CYS A 82 0.56 -26.56 31.02
CA CYS A 82 1.38 -25.35 31.03
C CYS A 82 0.66 -24.17 31.71
N GLN A 83 1.41 -23.37 32.47
CA GLN A 83 0.90 -22.11 33.01
C GLN A 83 0.84 -21.04 31.92
N GLU A 84 -0.06 -20.06 32.11
CA GLU A 84 -0.18 -18.93 31.18
C GLU A 84 1.13 -18.13 31.10
N PRO A 85 1.72 -17.96 29.90
CA PRO A 85 2.93 -17.16 29.73
C PRO A 85 2.66 -15.65 29.94
N PRO A 86 3.66 -14.87 30.40
CA PRO A 86 3.50 -13.42 30.63
C PRO A 86 3.16 -12.59 29.38
N GLN A 87 3.36 -13.14 28.17
CA GLN A 87 3.19 -12.46 26.88
C GLN A 87 1.95 -12.94 26.10
N SER A 88 0.83 -13.19 26.77
CA SER A 88 -0.42 -13.62 26.13
C SER A 88 -1.13 -12.50 25.35
N PRO A 89 -1.90 -12.82 24.27
CA PRO A 89 -2.02 -14.14 23.65
C PRO A 89 -0.84 -14.48 22.73
N LEU A 90 -0.44 -15.75 22.73
CA LEU A 90 0.56 -16.32 21.81
C LEU A 90 -0.11 -16.98 20.60
N LEU A 91 0.65 -17.14 19.51
CA LEU A 91 0.17 -17.63 18.22
C LEU A 91 0.92 -18.88 17.74
N ILE A 92 0.18 -19.87 17.24
CA ILE A 92 0.68 -20.88 16.31
C ILE A 92 0.26 -20.47 14.90
N VAL A 93 1.20 -20.35 13.97
CA VAL A 93 0.93 -19.96 12.58
C VAL A 93 0.98 -21.19 11.68
N ILE A 94 -0.10 -21.47 10.95
CA ILE A 94 -0.14 -22.50 9.90
C ILE A 94 -0.42 -21.80 8.58
N ASP A 95 0.59 -21.70 7.72
CA ASP A 95 0.50 -20.98 6.46
C ASP A 95 0.22 -21.94 5.29
N ALA A 96 -0.60 -21.48 4.33
CA ALA A 96 -0.93 -22.15 3.07
C ALA A 96 -1.54 -23.55 3.22
N LEU A 97 -2.55 -23.70 4.10
CA LEU A 97 -3.17 -25.00 4.40
C LEU A 97 -3.70 -25.74 3.15
N ASP A 98 -4.09 -25.01 2.09
CA ASP A 98 -4.49 -25.56 0.80
C ASP A 98 -3.37 -26.26 0.03
N GLU A 99 -2.11 -26.12 0.44
CA GLU A 99 -0.97 -26.81 -0.16
C GLU A 99 -0.75 -28.21 0.45
N LEU A 100 -1.51 -28.62 1.48
CA LEU A 100 -1.51 -30.00 1.97
C LEU A 100 -2.13 -30.97 0.94
N PRO A 101 -1.74 -32.25 0.87
CA PRO A 101 -2.27 -33.21 -0.11
C PRO A 101 -3.81 -33.36 -0.13
N ARG A 102 -4.38 -33.96 -1.19
CA ARG A 102 -5.82 -34.28 -1.37
C ARG A 102 -6.05 -35.81 -1.41
N GLY A 103 -7.14 -36.34 -0.82
CA GLY A 103 -7.53 -37.77 -0.95
C GLY A 103 -8.24 -38.41 0.25
N LYS A 104 -8.43 -39.74 0.24
CA LYS A 104 -9.05 -40.53 1.35
C LYS A 104 -8.07 -40.98 2.46
N ASN A 105 -6.77 -40.96 2.20
CA ASN A 105 -5.69 -41.30 3.16
C ASN A 105 -4.90 -40.03 3.56
N ASN A 106 -5.59 -38.92 3.80
CA ASN A 106 -5.07 -37.60 3.44
C ASN A 106 -4.84 -36.66 4.63
N GLY A 107 -3.58 -36.29 4.85
CA GLY A 107 -3.14 -35.42 5.94
C GLY A 107 -3.89 -34.09 6.05
N ARG A 108 -4.46 -33.53 4.96
CA ARG A 108 -5.28 -32.31 5.02
C ARG A 108 -6.56 -32.46 5.83
N ILE A 109 -7.32 -33.56 5.63
CA ILE A 109 -8.59 -33.77 6.35
C ILE A 109 -8.32 -33.97 7.82
N GLU A 110 -7.25 -34.70 8.14
CA GLU A 110 -6.80 -34.92 9.51
C GLU A 110 -6.34 -33.61 10.14
N MET A 111 -5.49 -32.83 9.47
CA MET A 111 -5.09 -31.49 9.94
C MET A 111 -6.30 -30.57 10.18
N LEU A 112 -7.27 -30.52 9.27
CA LEU A 112 -8.50 -29.74 9.46
C LEU A 112 -9.29 -30.17 10.71
N ARG A 113 -9.37 -31.49 10.96
CA ARG A 113 -9.98 -32.03 12.18
C ARG A 113 -9.22 -31.58 13.43
N PHE A 114 -7.89 -31.64 13.42
CA PHE A 114 -7.08 -31.24 14.58
C PHE A 114 -7.11 -29.73 14.83
N ILE A 115 -7.10 -28.91 13.78
CA ILE A 115 -7.32 -27.46 13.90
C ILE A 115 -8.66 -27.19 14.59
N ARG A 116 -9.70 -27.92 14.19
CA ARG A 116 -11.03 -27.81 14.77
C ARG A 116 -11.01 -28.19 16.25
N ASP A 117 -10.37 -29.30 16.60
CA ASP A 117 -10.37 -29.82 17.97
C ASP A 117 -9.42 -29.02 18.89
N ALA A 118 -8.32 -28.47 18.35
CA ALA A 118 -7.40 -27.58 19.05
C ALA A 118 -8.10 -26.33 19.62
N GLY A 119 -9.10 -25.79 18.93
CA GLY A 119 -9.90 -24.66 19.44
C GLY A 119 -10.66 -24.96 20.73
N LEU A 120 -10.86 -26.24 21.06
CA LEU A 120 -11.48 -26.70 22.31
C LEU A 120 -10.45 -27.14 23.35
N LEU A 121 -9.33 -27.72 22.90
CA LEU A 121 -8.36 -28.39 23.76
C LEU A 121 -7.20 -27.49 24.19
N PHE A 122 -6.86 -26.46 23.42
CA PHE A 122 -5.75 -25.58 23.74
C PHE A 122 -6.15 -24.53 24.80
N PRO A 123 -5.21 -24.11 25.66
CA PRO A 123 -5.43 -23.00 26.58
C PRO A 123 -5.82 -21.71 25.85
N SER A 124 -6.66 -20.88 26.49
CA SER A 124 -7.19 -19.65 25.89
C SER A 124 -6.10 -18.60 25.55
N TRP A 125 -4.93 -18.67 26.18
CA TRP A 125 -3.79 -17.80 25.91
C TRP A 125 -3.02 -18.19 24.64
N LEU A 126 -3.28 -19.36 24.05
CA LEU A 126 -2.68 -19.80 22.79
C LEU A 126 -3.74 -19.83 21.68
N ARG A 127 -3.47 -19.14 20.58
CA ARG A 127 -4.37 -19.03 19.42
C ARG A 127 -3.70 -19.59 18.18
N ILE A 128 -4.51 -20.08 17.24
CA ILE A 128 -4.02 -20.58 15.94
C ILE A 128 -4.42 -19.56 14.88
N PHE A 129 -3.45 -19.14 14.07
CA PHE A 129 -3.65 -18.33 12.88
C PHE A 129 -3.41 -19.20 11.65
N ILE A 130 -4.34 -19.19 10.70
CA ILE A 130 -4.29 -20.04 9.51
C ILE A 130 -4.49 -19.20 8.26
N SER A 131 -3.65 -19.43 7.25
CA SER A 131 -3.87 -18.92 5.88
C SER A 131 -4.16 -20.07 4.92
N SER A 132 -5.03 -19.83 3.94
CA SER A 132 -5.42 -20.82 2.94
C SER A 132 -6.11 -20.13 1.76
N ARG A 133 -6.02 -20.71 0.57
CA ARG A 133 -6.96 -20.42 -0.52
C ARG A 133 -8.38 -20.86 -0.16
N GLU A 134 -9.35 -20.23 -0.83
CA GLU A 134 -10.76 -20.59 -0.70
C GLU A 134 -11.05 -21.89 -1.48
N GLU A 135 -10.82 -23.02 -0.83
CA GLU A 135 -11.20 -24.35 -1.33
C GLU A 135 -12.43 -24.87 -0.56
N SER A 136 -13.34 -25.57 -1.26
CA SER A 136 -14.64 -25.95 -0.70
C SER A 136 -14.55 -26.84 0.53
N ASP A 137 -13.58 -27.76 0.58
CA ASP A 137 -13.32 -28.65 1.72
C ASP A 137 -12.85 -27.87 2.95
N ILE A 138 -11.91 -26.94 2.78
CA ILE A 138 -11.39 -26.09 3.86
C ILE A 138 -12.48 -25.13 4.36
N LYS A 139 -13.18 -24.47 3.44
CA LYS A 139 -14.26 -23.52 3.75
C LYS A 139 -15.36 -24.18 4.57
N LEU A 140 -15.81 -25.37 4.18
CA LEU A 140 -16.86 -26.11 4.90
C LEU A 140 -16.43 -26.48 6.32
N GLN A 141 -15.19 -26.95 6.51
CA GLN A 141 -14.70 -27.39 7.82
C GLN A 141 -14.41 -26.23 8.78
N LEU A 142 -13.93 -25.10 8.25
CA LEU A 142 -13.54 -23.94 9.06
C LEU A 142 -14.63 -22.86 9.17
N ALA A 143 -15.78 -23.03 8.50
CA ALA A 143 -16.88 -22.05 8.49
C ALA A 143 -17.32 -21.58 9.89
N ARG A 144 -17.28 -22.49 10.89
CA ARG A 144 -17.70 -22.17 12.26
C ARG A 144 -16.80 -21.13 12.97
N PHE A 145 -15.60 -20.90 12.45
CA PHE A 145 -14.63 -19.97 13.03
C PHE A 145 -14.71 -18.56 12.42
N ASP A 146 -15.72 -18.32 11.57
CA ASP A 146 -15.92 -17.05 10.86
C ASP A 146 -14.64 -16.55 10.16
N PRO A 147 -14.10 -17.35 9.20
CA PRO A 147 -12.83 -17.03 8.57
C PRO A 147 -12.92 -15.70 7.81
N VAL A 148 -11.95 -14.82 8.05
CA VAL A 148 -11.84 -13.55 7.32
C VAL A 148 -11.43 -13.84 5.89
N GLN A 149 -12.34 -13.60 4.94
CA GLN A 149 -12.02 -13.65 3.52
C GLN A 149 -11.19 -12.41 3.15
N LEU A 150 -10.11 -12.62 2.39
CA LEU A 150 -9.30 -11.53 1.83
C LEU A 150 -9.52 -11.51 0.33
N ARG A 151 -10.23 -10.50 -0.17
CA ARG A 151 -10.43 -10.35 -1.62
C ARG A 151 -9.63 -9.18 -2.17
N CYS A 152 -9.12 -9.33 -3.40
CA CYS A 152 -8.32 -8.28 -4.03
C CYS A 152 -9.15 -7.02 -4.34
N ASP A 153 -10.44 -7.19 -4.61
CA ASP A 153 -11.38 -6.13 -4.99
C ASP A 153 -11.97 -5.36 -3.79
N GLU A 154 -11.75 -5.82 -2.56
CA GLU A 154 -12.24 -5.17 -1.35
C GLU A 154 -11.45 -3.90 -1.01
N GLU A 155 -12.16 -2.88 -0.52
CA GLU A 155 -11.58 -1.58 -0.20
C GLU A 155 -10.48 -1.64 0.88
N ARG A 156 -10.58 -2.58 1.83
CA ARG A 156 -9.52 -2.80 2.82
C ARG A 156 -8.22 -3.24 2.15
N ASN A 157 -8.29 -4.20 1.22
CA ASN A 157 -7.11 -4.68 0.49
C ASN A 157 -6.50 -3.58 -0.40
N LYS A 158 -7.34 -2.81 -1.11
CA LYS A 158 -6.87 -1.63 -1.86
C LYS A 158 -6.19 -0.62 -0.94
N GLY A 159 -6.72 -0.44 0.28
CA GLY A 159 -6.11 0.36 1.34
C GLY A 159 -4.72 -0.13 1.75
N ASP A 160 -4.55 -1.44 1.94
CA ASP A 160 -3.26 -2.05 2.28
C ASP A 160 -2.24 -1.91 1.14
N VAL A 161 -2.65 -2.16 -0.11
CA VAL A 161 -1.82 -1.97 -1.30
C VAL A 161 -1.38 -0.52 -1.43
N MET A 162 -2.30 0.43 -1.23
CA MET A 162 -2.00 1.85 -1.21
C MET A 162 -1.01 2.20 -0.10
N ALA A 163 -1.19 1.69 1.12
CA ALA A 163 -0.27 1.97 2.23
C ALA A 163 1.15 1.47 1.90
N TYR A 164 1.25 0.28 1.30
CA TYR A 164 2.52 -0.29 0.86
C TYR A 164 3.16 0.53 -0.28
N LEU A 165 2.40 0.89 -1.32
CA LEU A 165 2.87 1.77 -2.41
C LEU A 165 3.29 3.16 -1.89
N THR A 166 2.55 3.71 -0.91
CA THR A 166 2.92 4.96 -0.23
C THR A 166 4.29 4.81 0.44
N SER A 167 4.54 3.68 1.11
CA SER A 167 5.84 3.40 1.73
C SER A 167 6.97 3.32 0.72
N ILE A 168 6.70 2.76 -0.47
CA ILE A 168 7.66 2.67 -1.59
C ILE A 168 7.95 4.08 -2.10
N CYS A 169 6.92 4.87 -2.43
CA CYS A 169 7.07 6.25 -2.88
C CYS A 169 7.86 7.09 -1.88
N ARG A 170 7.56 6.99 -0.58
CA ARG A 170 8.29 7.72 0.47
C ARG A 170 9.78 7.37 0.53
N ARG A 171 10.14 6.10 0.35
CA ARG A 171 11.54 5.65 0.36
C ARG A 171 12.32 6.08 -0.86
N HIS A 172 11.64 6.19 -2.00
CA HIS A 172 12.30 6.13 -3.30
C HIS A 172 12.07 7.37 -4.18
N VAL A 173 10.94 8.06 -4.05
CA VAL A 173 10.61 9.29 -4.79
C VAL A 173 11.08 10.51 -3.98
N LYS A 174 11.84 11.40 -4.62
CA LYS A 174 12.27 12.65 -3.97
C LYS A 174 11.06 13.55 -3.68
N ALA A 175 10.99 14.06 -2.45
CA ALA A 175 9.94 14.99 -2.04
C ALA A 175 10.05 16.37 -2.73
N GLN A 176 11.23 16.75 -3.23
CA GLN A 176 11.47 18.03 -3.91
C GLN A 176 11.47 17.85 -5.43
N VAL A 177 10.57 18.56 -6.10
CA VAL A 177 10.53 18.70 -7.57
C VAL A 177 11.32 19.94 -7.93
N SER A 178 12.38 19.79 -8.73
CA SER A 178 13.14 20.93 -9.23
C SER A 178 12.45 21.59 -10.43
N THR A 179 12.82 22.83 -10.74
CA THR A 179 12.37 23.50 -11.96
C THR A 179 12.77 22.71 -13.21
N GLN A 180 13.95 22.09 -13.22
CA GLN A 180 14.37 21.20 -14.29
C GLN A 180 13.45 19.99 -14.47
N ASP A 181 13.02 19.35 -13.37
CA ASP A 181 12.11 18.20 -13.44
C ASP A 181 10.77 18.59 -14.09
N LEU A 182 10.26 19.78 -13.76
CA LEU A 182 9.03 20.34 -14.37
C LEU A 182 9.21 20.62 -15.87
N GLU A 183 10.35 21.19 -16.27
CA GLU A 183 10.66 21.47 -17.68
C GLU A 183 10.77 20.19 -18.50
N ASP A 184 11.41 19.16 -17.95
CA ASP A 184 11.52 17.84 -18.56
C ASP A 184 10.14 17.18 -18.71
N ASP A 185 9.28 17.28 -17.69
CA ASP A 185 7.90 16.77 -17.73
C ASP A 185 7.09 17.48 -18.82
N VAL A 186 7.19 18.80 -18.94
CA VAL A 186 6.51 19.57 -20.00
C VAL A 186 6.99 19.17 -21.39
N LYS A 187 8.31 18.99 -21.56
CA LYS A 187 8.89 18.54 -22.83
C LYS A 187 8.40 17.16 -23.23
N ARG A 188 8.23 16.26 -22.25
CA ARG A 188 7.72 14.90 -22.51
C ARG A 188 6.23 14.88 -22.85
N GLU A 189 5.40 15.55 -22.05
CA GLU A 189 3.93 15.47 -22.13
C GLU A 189 3.34 16.35 -23.24
N PHE A 190 3.80 17.61 -23.34
CA PHE A 190 3.27 18.57 -24.30
C PHE A 190 4.11 18.69 -25.57
N LYS A 191 5.30 18.06 -25.61
CA LYS A 191 6.30 18.23 -26.68
C LYS A 191 6.69 19.71 -26.89
N ILE A 192 6.63 20.51 -25.82
CA ILE A 192 7.00 21.94 -25.80
C ILE A 192 8.33 22.08 -25.06
N ASN A 193 9.29 22.78 -25.65
CA ASN A 193 10.56 23.07 -24.99
C ASN A 193 10.46 24.38 -24.18
N ILE A 194 10.46 24.25 -22.85
CA ILE A 194 10.47 25.38 -21.91
C ILE A 194 11.75 25.46 -21.08
N GLN A 195 12.84 24.84 -21.55
CA GLN A 195 14.11 24.79 -20.85
C GLN A 195 14.61 26.19 -20.44
N GLY A 196 14.90 26.38 -19.14
CA GLY A 196 15.34 27.64 -18.53
C GLY A 196 14.27 28.72 -18.39
N GLU A 197 13.02 28.48 -18.83
CA GLU A 197 11.96 29.48 -18.68
C GLU A 197 11.39 29.48 -17.25
N LEU A 198 11.53 28.38 -16.50
CA LEU A 198 11.09 28.30 -15.10
C LEU A 198 12.12 28.85 -14.11
N ASP A 199 13.29 29.32 -14.55
CA ASP A 199 14.30 29.96 -13.67
C ASP A 199 13.72 31.17 -12.95
N ALA A 200 12.82 31.91 -13.60
CA ALA A 200 12.14 33.08 -13.04
C ALA A 200 11.25 32.75 -11.83
N ILE A 201 10.79 31.51 -11.68
CA ILE A 201 9.98 31.06 -10.53
C ILE A 201 10.82 30.28 -9.50
N HIS A 202 12.08 29.99 -9.79
CA HIS A 202 12.95 29.20 -8.91
C HIS A 202 13.18 29.86 -7.54
N GLU A 203 13.62 31.12 -7.53
CA GLU A 203 13.87 31.86 -6.28
C GLU A 203 12.58 32.03 -5.43
N PRO A 204 11.43 32.46 -6.00
CA PRO A 204 10.17 32.48 -5.25
C PRO A 204 9.78 31.14 -4.61
N ILE A 205 10.01 30.02 -5.31
CA ILE A 205 9.73 28.68 -4.75
C ILE A 205 10.63 28.41 -3.53
N LEU A 206 11.94 28.66 -3.65
CA LEU A 206 12.89 28.46 -2.54
C LEU A 206 12.56 29.35 -1.33
N GLN A 207 12.21 30.61 -1.56
CA GLN A 207 11.84 31.55 -0.50
C GLN A 207 10.58 31.08 0.24
N GLN A 208 9.58 30.60 -0.50
CA GLN A 208 8.37 30.06 0.11
C GLN A 208 8.65 28.76 0.90
N GLN A 209 9.45 27.85 0.35
CA GLN A 209 9.87 26.62 1.04
C GLN A 209 10.58 26.94 2.35
N ALA A 210 11.53 27.88 2.36
CA ALA A 210 12.29 28.26 3.54
C ALA A 210 11.38 28.73 4.69
N ILE A 211 10.29 29.44 4.39
CA ILE A 211 9.31 29.89 5.39
C ILE A 211 8.60 28.68 6.03
N TYR A 212 8.15 27.72 5.22
CA TYR A 212 7.50 26.52 5.74
C TYR A 212 8.47 25.63 6.52
N ASP A 213 9.69 25.45 6.02
CA ASP A 213 10.70 24.62 6.69
C ASP A 213 11.12 25.23 8.03
N HIS A 214 11.21 26.57 8.12
CA HIS A 214 11.42 27.26 9.38
C HIS A 214 10.27 27.01 10.36
N ALA A 215 9.02 27.15 9.92
CA ALA A 215 7.85 26.90 10.77
C ALA A 215 7.78 25.45 11.26
N ILE A 216 8.14 24.48 10.42
CA ILE A 216 8.22 23.06 10.81
C ILE A 216 9.34 22.82 11.80
N LYS A 217 10.52 23.41 11.59
CA LYS A 217 11.63 23.28 12.54
C LYS A 217 11.22 23.79 13.92
N CYS A 218 10.62 24.97 13.99
CA CYS A 218 10.09 25.50 15.24
C CYS A 218 8.99 24.60 15.85
N CYS A 219 8.17 23.95 15.03
CA CYS A 219 7.18 22.99 15.51
C CYS A 219 7.85 21.74 16.11
N GLN A 220 8.84 21.16 15.42
CA GLN A 220 9.56 19.96 15.86
C GLN A 220 10.35 20.19 17.15
N ASP A 221 10.94 21.37 17.31
CA ASP A 221 11.70 21.76 18.50
C ASP A 221 10.81 21.85 19.76
N ASN A 222 9.51 22.12 19.59
CA ASN A 222 8.56 22.33 20.68
C ASN A 222 7.50 21.21 20.83
N ASP A 223 7.42 20.30 19.86
CA ASP A 223 6.39 19.26 19.79
C ASP A 223 6.96 17.94 19.22
N HIS A 224 7.17 16.98 20.11
CA HIS A 224 7.74 15.68 19.78
C HIS A 224 6.80 14.78 18.96
N CYS A 225 5.51 15.12 18.84
CA CYS A 225 4.51 14.35 18.10
C CYS A 225 4.43 14.70 16.60
N PHE A 226 5.32 15.55 16.08
CA PHE A 226 5.35 15.88 14.65
C PHE A 226 5.53 14.63 13.76
N MET A 227 6.32 13.66 14.23
CA MET A 227 6.51 12.40 13.50
C MET A 227 5.24 11.56 13.47
N ASP A 228 4.39 11.62 14.50
CA ASP A 228 3.10 10.93 14.52
C ASP A 228 2.16 11.51 13.45
N VAL A 229 2.14 12.83 13.30
CA VAL A 229 1.39 13.50 12.22
C VAL A 229 1.90 13.08 10.84
N CYS A 230 3.21 12.95 10.66
CA CYS A 230 3.81 12.46 9.41
C CYS A 230 3.53 10.96 9.16
N ALA A 231 3.31 10.18 10.22
CA ALA A 231 3.01 8.76 10.17
C ALA A 231 1.53 8.47 9.83
N ILE A 232 0.63 9.44 9.96
CA ILE A 232 -0.78 9.30 9.55
C ILE A 232 -0.84 8.77 8.12
N ILE A 233 -1.46 7.60 7.96
CA ILE A 233 -1.59 6.88 6.69
C ILE A 233 -2.68 7.60 5.87
N PRO A 234 -2.38 8.02 4.62
CA PRO A 234 -3.39 8.56 3.71
C PRO A 234 -4.52 7.56 3.46
N MET A 235 -5.73 8.07 3.19
CA MET A 235 -6.86 7.28 2.71
C MET A 235 -7.16 7.71 1.28
N LEU A 236 -6.94 6.83 0.29
CA LEU A 236 -7.16 7.11 -1.15
C LEU A 236 -8.14 6.11 -1.81
N SER A 237 -8.89 5.35 -1.01
CA SER A 237 -9.94 4.46 -1.51
C SER A 237 -10.89 5.24 -2.44
N GLY A 238 -11.05 4.77 -3.68
CA GLY A 238 -11.94 5.38 -4.67
C GLY A 238 -11.55 6.79 -5.17
N ALA A 239 -10.32 7.27 -4.94
CA ALA A 239 -9.87 8.62 -5.32
C ALA A 239 -10.13 9.00 -6.80
N GLU A 240 -10.05 8.02 -7.71
CA GLU A 240 -10.24 8.18 -9.15
C GLU A 240 -11.70 8.40 -9.56
N ASN A 241 -12.65 7.79 -8.85
CA ASN A 241 -14.09 7.92 -9.10
C ASN A 241 -14.79 8.92 -8.17
N LEU A 242 -14.01 9.66 -7.37
CA LEU A 242 -14.52 10.70 -6.49
C LEU A 242 -14.91 11.92 -7.31
N HIS A 243 -16.13 11.88 -7.83
CA HIS A 243 -16.77 12.96 -8.59
C HIS A 243 -18.03 13.41 -7.86
N GLN A 244 -18.38 14.67 -8.01
CA GLN A 244 -19.71 15.15 -7.65
C GLN A 244 -20.76 14.41 -8.49
N PRO A 245 -22.00 14.25 -7.98
CA PRO A 245 -23.04 13.50 -8.70
C PRO A 245 -23.50 14.16 -10.00
N VAL A 246 -23.16 15.43 -10.23
CA VAL A 246 -23.54 16.19 -11.42
C VAL A 246 -22.35 17.00 -11.97
N ASP A 247 -22.33 17.21 -13.28
CA ASP A 247 -21.34 18.02 -14.01
C ASP A 247 -21.87 19.43 -14.37
N GLU A 248 -23.04 19.80 -13.83
CA GLU A 248 -23.61 21.13 -14.07
C GLU A 248 -23.21 22.10 -12.96
N LEU A 249 -22.36 23.07 -13.30
CA LEU A 249 -21.80 24.04 -12.35
C LEU A 249 -22.89 24.78 -11.55
N ASP A 250 -23.99 25.16 -12.19
CA ASP A 250 -25.06 25.91 -11.53
C ASP A 250 -25.80 25.10 -10.47
N THR A 251 -26.04 23.82 -10.76
CA THR A 251 -26.62 22.85 -9.81
C THR A 251 -25.66 22.57 -8.67
N LEU A 252 -24.37 22.34 -8.97
CA LEU A 252 -23.33 22.16 -7.94
C LEU A 252 -23.24 23.33 -6.97
N PHE A 253 -23.42 24.56 -7.45
CA PHE A 253 -23.40 25.74 -6.59
C PHE A 253 -24.60 25.83 -5.64
N LYS A 254 -25.76 25.29 -6.03
CA LYS A 254 -26.92 25.20 -5.13
C LYS A 254 -26.63 24.17 -4.04
N ASP A 255 -26.19 22.98 -4.44
CA ASP A 255 -25.83 21.90 -3.51
C ASP A 255 -24.70 22.31 -2.56
N ALA A 256 -23.70 23.05 -3.04
CA ALA A 256 -22.61 23.56 -2.22
C ALA A 256 -23.08 24.54 -1.12
N ASN A 257 -24.15 25.31 -1.35
CA ASN A 257 -24.71 26.17 -0.31
C ASN A 257 -25.34 25.34 0.82
N ASP A 258 -26.12 24.31 0.47
CA ASP A 258 -26.71 23.37 1.43
C ASP A 258 -25.58 22.63 2.19
N ALA A 259 -24.58 22.15 1.46
CA ALA A 259 -23.42 21.45 2.02
C ALA A 259 -22.62 22.34 2.99
N GLN A 260 -22.37 23.61 2.64
CA GLN A 260 -21.68 24.56 3.51
C GLN A 260 -22.46 24.82 4.81
N GLN A 261 -23.80 24.78 4.79
CA GLN A 261 -24.61 24.88 6.01
C GLN A 261 -24.48 23.64 6.89
N LEU A 262 -24.36 22.45 6.32
CA LEU A 262 -24.10 21.22 7.07
C LEU A 262 -22.68 21.22 7.65
N LEU A 263 -21.67 21.65 6.89
CA LEU A 263 -20.31 21.81 7.39
C LEU A 263 -20.20 22.81 8.54
N LYS A 264 -21.02 23.87 8.54
CA LYS A 264 -21.10 24.80 9.67
C LYS A 264 -21.46 24.08 10.97
N LYS A 265 -22.32 23.07 10.92
CA LYS A 265 -22.67 22.27 12.11
C LYS A 265 -21.48 21.47 12.64
N LEU A 266 -20.69 20.88 11.73
CA LEU A 266 -19.43 20.21 12.08
C LEU A 266 -18.43 21.19 12.69
N ALA A 267 -18.31 22.40 12.12
CA ALA A 267 -17.44 23.45 12.65
C ALA A 267 -17.90 24.00 14.02
N THR A 268 -19.20 23.89 14.36
CA THR A 268 -19.74 24.25 15.68
C THR A 268 -19.67 23.13 16.72
N TYR A 269 -19.16 21.95 16.35
CA TYR A 269 -18.81 20.93 17.34
C TYR A 269 -17.82 21.54 18.35
N ASP A 270 -17.77 21.02 19.58
CA ASP A 270 -16.86 21.54 20.59
C ASP A 270 -15.42 21.19 20.20
N TRP A 271 -14.79 21.95 19.31
CA TRP A 271 -13.37 21.84 18.99
C TRP A 271 -12.51 22.57 20.02
N LYS A 272 -13.13 23.38 20.89
CA LYS A 272 -12.43 24.19 21.90
C LYS A 272 -11.80 23.32 22.98
N HIS A 273 -12.38 22.17 23.32
CA HIS A 273 -11.72 21.22 24.24
C HIS A 273 -10.38 20.67 23.69
N LEU A 274 -10.15 20.77 22.38
CA LEU A 274 -8.89 20.44 21.71
C LEU A 274 -8.05 21.68 21.37
N ASP A 275 -8.37 22.85 21.91
CA ASP A 275 -7.72 24.12 21.56
C ASP A 275 -7.71 24.39 20.05
N ALA A 276 -8.74 23.93 19.34
CA ALA A 276 -8.89 24.10 17.90
C ALA A 276 -9.87 25.22 17.55
N GLU A 277 -9.54 25.92 16.47
CA GLU A 277 -10.41 26.90 15.84
C GLU A 277 -10.95 26.36 14.52
N ALA A 278 -12.27 26.42 14.34
CA ALA A 278 -12.91 26.09 13.08
C ALA A 278 -13.14 27.36 12.25
N VAL A 279 -12.46 27.46 11.11
CA VAL A 279 -12.59 28.56 10.16
C VAL A 279 -13.59 28.17 9.06
N ILE A 280 -14.64 28.98 8.91
CA ILE A 280 -15.73 28.73 7.98
C ILE A 280 -15.75 29.83 6.91
N PRO A 281 -15.13 29.61 5.74
CA PRO A 281 -15.19 30.56 4.64
C PRO A 281 -16.59 30.56 3.98
N PRO A 282 -16.92 31.59 3.19
CA PRO A 282 -18.01 31.47 2.23
C PRO A 282 -17.71 30.38 1.20
N ILE A 283 -18.76 29.88 0.53
CA ILE A 283 -18.58 28.97 -0.61
C ILE A 283 -17.63 29.59 -1.64
N LYS A 284 -16.91 28.73 -2.35
CA LYS A 284 -15.88 29.15 -3.31
C LYS A 284 -16.46 30.12 -4.34
N ASN A 285 -15.75 31.20 -4.62
CA ASN A 285 -16.19 32.19 -5.60
C ASN A 285 -16.39 31.55 -6.99
N ARG A 286 -17.51 31.86 -7.67
CA ARG A 286 -17.87 31.29 -8.98
C ARG A 286 -16.79 31.45 -10.04
N LYS A 287 -16.18 32.64 -10.14
CA LYS A 287 -15.11 32.91 -11.12
C LYS A 287 -13.93 31.98 -10.87
N ARG A 288 -13.52 31.83 -9.61
CA ARG A 288 -12.40 30.97 -9.20
C ARG A 288 -12.70 29.48 -9.38
N ALA A 289 -13.94 29.07 -9.14
CA ALA A 289 -14.38 27.70 -9.40
C ALA A 289 -14.33 27.38 -10.90
N ARG A 290 -14.83 28.30 -11.75
CA ARG A 290 -14.78 28.16 -13.21
C ARG A 290 -13.35 28.14 -13.75
N GLU A 291 -12.48 28.99 -13.22
CA GLU A 291 -11.05 28.98 -13.55
C GLU A 291 -10.41 27.63 -13.22
N LYS A 292 -10.67 27.09 -12.03
CA LYS A 292 -10.15 25.77 -11.62
C LYS A 292 -10.71 24.64 -12.50
N MET A 293 -12.01 24.66 -12.76
CA MET A 293 -12.68 23.68 -13.63
C MET A 293 -12.07 23.64 -15.03
N LEU A 294 -11.89 24.80 -15.67
CA LEU A 294 -11.34 24.89 -17.02
C LEU A 294 -9.85 24.52 -17.06
N LYS A 295 -9.05 25.04 -16.12
CA LYS A 295 -7.58 24.88 -16.14
C LYS A 295 -7.11 23.52 -15.62
N GLU A 296 -7.68 23.05 -14.51
CA GLU A 296 -7.21 21.83 -13.83
C GLU A 296 -8.04 20.59 -14.17
N TYR A 297 -9.30 20.76 -14.56
CA TYR A 297 -10.25 19.65 -14.76
C TYR A 297 -10.80 19.56 -16.19
N HIS A 298 -10.23 20.29 -17.15
CA HIS A 298 -10.62 20.24 -18.56
C HIS A 298 -12.12 20.52 -18.81
N GLY A 299 -12.73 21.36 -17.98
CA GLY A 299 -14.14 21.73 -18.10
C GLY A 299 -15.11 20.86 -17.30
N ASP A 300 -14.64 19.77 -16.70
CA ASP A 300 -15.46 18.87 -15.87
C ASP A 300 -15.68 19.47 -14.48
N ALA A 301 -16.90 19.96 -14.24
CA ALA A 301 -17.35 20.52 -12.99
C ALA A 301 -17.51 19.46 -11.90
N SER A 302 -17.76 18.20 -12.27
CA SER A 302 -17.93 17.11 -11.30
C SER A 302 -16.66 16.87 -10.47
N LYS A 303 -15.49 17.32 -10.94
CA LYS A 303 -14.21 17.22 -10.21
C LYS A 303 -14.00 18.31 -9.15
N LEU A 304 -14.92 19.27 -9.01
CA LEU A 304 -14.83 20.35 -8.02
C LEU A 304 -15.22 19.87 -6.61
N LYS A 305 -14.23 19.54 -5.79
CA LYS A 305 -14.43 19.03 -4.41
C LYS A 305 -14.37 20.09 -3.31
N ASP A 306 -14.02 21.32 -3.67
CA ASP A 306 -13.73 22.42 -2.73
C ASP A 306 -14.67 23.63 -2.89
N LEU A 307 -15.89 23.40 -3.40
CA LEU A 307 -16.94 24.42 -3.45
C LEU A 307 -17.44 24.77 -2.05
N ALA A 308 -17.83 23.75 -1.29
CA ALA A 308 -18.09 23.83 0.14
C ALA A 308 -16.87 23.32 0.91
N ARG A 309 -16.42 24.10 1.90
CA ARG A 309 -15.19 23.80 2.62
C ARG A 309 -15.11 24.45 3.99
N ILE A 310 -14.35 23.84 4.89
CA ILE A 310 -13.96 24.40 6.19
C ILE A 310 -12.49 24.11 6.49
N SER A 311 -11.93 24.80 7.47
CA SER A 311 -10.61 24.50 7.98
C SER A 311 -10.64 24.36 9.50
N LEU A 312 -9.98 23.33 10.02
CA LEU A 312 -9.76 23.14 11.46
C LEU A 312 -8.29 23.45 11.75
N VAL A 313 -8.04 24.37 12.68
CA VAL A 313 -6.69 24.85 13.00
C VAL A 313 -6.37 24.47 14.44
N PHE A 314 -5.33 23.65 14.61
CA PHE A 314 -4.88 23.15 15.91
C PHE A 314 -3.56 23.82 16.32
N GLN A 315 -3.36 24.00 17.61
CA GLN A 315 -2.13 24.65 18.12
C GLN A 315 -0.89 23.75 18.04
N ASN A 316 -1.07 22.43 18.14
CA ASN A 316 0.04 21.47 18.18
C ASN A 316 -0.38 20.11 17.58
N CYS A 317 0.61 19.25 17.35
CA CYS A 317 0.50 17.95 16.70
C CYS A 317 -0.37 16.98 17.50
N THR A 318 -0.24 16.94 18.83
CA THR A 318 -1.06 16.08 19.70
C THR A 318 -2.55 16.42 19.59
N LYS A 319 -2.89 17.72 19.61
CA LYS A 319 -4.27 18.17 19.45
C LYS A 319 -4.79 17.90 18.04
N LEU A 320 -3.94 18.03 17.02
CA LEU A 320 -4.27 17.70 15.64
C LEU A 320 -4.60 16.22 15.47
N THR A 321 -3.78 15.31 16.00
CA THR A 321 -4.04 13.86 15.91
C THR A 321 -5.31 13.47 16.68
N GLN A 322 -5.54 14.06 17.86
CA GLN A 322 -6.80 13.92 18.60
C GLN A 322 -7.99 14.44 17.79
N GLY A 323 -7.85 15.59 17.13
CA GLY A 323 -8.90 16.17 16.29
C GLY A 323 -9.25 15.31 15.08
N LEU A 324 -8.26 14.68 14.47
CA LEU A 324 -8.50 13.71 13.40
C LEU A 324 -9.24 12.47 13.90
N TYR A 325 -8.85 11.93 15.06
CA TYR A 325 -9.55 10.82 15.70
C TYR A 325 -11.02 11.18 16.00
N GLU A 326 -11.25 12.37 16.53
CA GLU A 326 -12.58 12.90 16.80
C GLU A 326 -13.43 13.07 15.53
N LEU A 327 -12.85 13.61 14.46
CA LEU A 327 -13.53 13.70 13.17
C LEU A 327 -13.94 12.31 12.64
N ASN A 328 -13.06 11.32 12.77
CA ASN A 328 -13.34 9.94 12.38
C ASN A 328 -14.46 9.34 13.25
N ARG A 329 -14.40 9.54 14.57
CA ARG A 329 -15.45 9.09 15.51
C ARG A 329 -16.81 9.70 15.17
N ILE A 330 -16.85 11.00 14.84
CA ILE A 330 -18.07 11.67 14.40
C ILE A 330 -18.59 11.01 13.12
N SER A 331 -17.74 10.73 12.13
CA SER A 331 -18.17 10.09 10.87
C SER A 331 -18.81 8.71 11.06
N MET A 332 -18.45 7.99 12.13
CA MET A 332 -18.99 6.66 12.45
C MET A 332 -20.29 6.69 13.26
N SER A 333 -20.79 7.86 13.66
CA SER A 333 -22.01 7.96 14.48
C SER A 333 -23.28 7.84 13.64
N GLU A 334 -24.31 7.16 14.15
CA GLU A 334 -25.59 6.92 13.44
C GLU A 334 -26.33 8.21 13.02
N ASN A 335 -26.06 9.33 13.71
CA ASN A 335 -26.68 10.62 13.44
C ASN A 335 -25.87 11.51 12.47
N THR A 336 -24.76 10.99 11.95
CA THR A 336 -23.87 11.75 11.07
C THR A 336 -24.25 11.57 9.61
N LYS A 337 -24.28 12.68 8.88
CA LYS A 337 -24.66 12.72 7.45
C LYS A 337 -23.46 12.79 6.52
N PHE A 338 -22.30 12.27 6.92
CA PHE A 338 -21.12 12.29 6.05
C PHE A 338 -20.21 11.10 6.28
N ASN A 339 -19.49 10.76 5.22
CA ASN A 339 -18.41 9.78 5.23
C ASN A 339 -17.08 10.44 4.86
N ILE A 340 -16.00 10.03 5.51
CA ILE A 340 -14.64 10.40 5.07
C ILE A 340 -14.28 9.51 3.89
N VAL A 341 -14.06 10.10 2.72
CA VAL A 341 -13.80 9.37 1.47
C VAL A 341 -12.36 9.54 0.97
N LEU A 342 -11.68 10.61 1.39
CA LEU A 342 -10.29 10.86 1.04
C LEU A 342 -9.56 11.52 2.20
N LEU A 343 -8.32 11.13 2.46
CA LEU A 343 -7.39 11.81 3.36
C LEU A 343 -6.00 11.85 2.72
N LYS A 344 -5.53 13.05 2.38
CA LYS A 344 -4.17 13.31 1.90
C LYS A 344 -3.34 13.94 3.02
N ASN A 345 -2.18 13.37 3.30
CA ASN A 345 -1.26 13.88 4.32
C ASN A 345 -0.07 14.62 3.68
N LYS A 346 -0.17 15.96 3.59
CA LYS A 346 0.91 16.80 3.06
C LYS A 346 1.96 17.18 4.11
N PHE A 347 1.77 16.86 5.40
CA PHE A 347 2.87 16.97 6.38
C PHE A 347 3.98 15.96 6.07
N SER A 348 3.58 14.72 5.79
CA SER A 348 4.46 13.63 5.39
C SER A 348 5.07 13.81 4.00
N SER A 349 4.36 14.49 3.09
CA SER A 349 4.81 14.73 1.72
C SER A 349 4.39 16.14 1.29
N PRO A 350 5.22 17.17 1.56
CA PRO A 350 4.88 18.55 1.24
C PRO A 350 4.74 18.77 -0.25
N THR A 351 4.04 19.84 -0.62
CA THR A 351 4.05 20.34 -2.01
C THR A 351 5.47 20.81 -2.38
N PRO A 352 5.82 20.89 -3.67
CA PRO A 352 7.06 21.53 -4.10
C PRO A 352 7.25 22.95 -3.57
N MET A 353 6.18 23.66 -3.20
CA MET A 353 6.29 24.99 -2.59
C MET A 353 6.37 24.97 -1.05
N GLY A 354 6.55 23.80 -0.43
CA GLY A 354 6.68 23.63 1.01
C GLY A 354 5.36 23.61 1.79
N TYR A 355 4.21 23.83 1.15
CA TYR A 355 2.90 23.81 1.80
C TYR A 355 2.53 22.42 2.35
N ARG A 356 1.89 22.40 3.53
CA ARG A 356 1.53 21.21 4.30
C ARG A 356 0.14 21.39 4.91
N ASP A 357 -0.66 20.33 4.94
CA ASP A 357 -1.96 20.20 5.61
C ASP A 357 -2.34 18.71 5.66
N LEU A 358 -3.41 18.38 6.38
CA LEU A 358 -4.21 17.19 6.03
C LEU A 358 -5.41 17.67 5.22
N SER A 359 -5.55 17.20 3.98
CA SER A 359 -6.66 17.52 3.10
C SER A 359 -7.61 16.33 3.07
N ILE A 360 -8.82 16.53 3.58
CA ILE A 360 -9.85 15.51 3.73
C ILE A 360 -11.01 15.83 2.80
N ILE A 361 -11.48 14.84 2.05
CA ILE A 361 -12.75 14.97 1.32
C ILE A 361 -13.82 14.20 2.07
N LEU A 362 -14.93 14.87 2.33
CA LEU A 362 -16.14 14.30 2.89
C LEU A 362 -17.17 14.13 1.78
N ASP A 363 -17.87 13.00 1.77
CA ASP A 363 -19.13 12.86 1.06
C ASP A 363 -20.28 13.18 2.02
N LEU A 364 -20.94 14.32 1.80
CA LEU A 364 -22.03 14.82 2.64
C LEU A 364 -23.39 14.49 2.02
N GLN A 365 -24.22 13.75 2.76
CA GLN A 365 -25.61 13.52 2.41
C GLN A 365 -26.45 14.77 2.70
N LEU A 366 -26.93 15.43 1.65
CA LEU A 366 -27.78 16.61 1.76
C LEU A 366 -29.23 16.20 2.08
N ASP A 367 -29.73 15.20 1.34
CA ASP A 367 -31.04 14.58 1.52
C ASP A 367 -31.01 13.11 1.05
N LYS A 368 -32.18 12.47 0.91
CA LYS A 368 -32.25 11.03 0.55
C LYS A 368 -31.60 10.70 -0.80
N ASN A 369 -31.54 11.64 -1.73
CA ASN A 369 -31.11 11.41 -3.11
C ASN A 369 -29.92 12.28 -3.53
N ARG A 370 -29.58 13.33 -2.77
CA ARG A 370 -28.48 14.24 -3.08
C ARG A 370 -27.34 14.14 -2.08
N HIS A 371 -26.14 14.09 -2.63
CA HIS A 371 -24.87 14.04 -1.92
C HIS A 371 -23.94 15.11 -2.48
N HIS A 372 -22.95 15.56 -1.72
CA HIS A 372 -22.01 16.59 -2.16
C HIS A 372 -20.62 16.38 -1.56
N LEU A 373 -19.61 16.35 -2.41
CA LEU A 373 -18.21 16.27 -1.98
C LEU A 373 -17.75 17.64 -1.45
N CYS A 374 -17.12 17.62 -0.28
CA CYS A 374 -16.65 18.81 0.42
C CYS A 374 -15.22 18.65 0.92
N GLU A 375 -14.50 19.76 1.03
CA GLU A 375 -13.13 19.76 1.54
C GLU A 375 -13.07 20.21 3.01
N VAL A 376 -12.47 19.37 3.86
CA VAL A 376 -12.05 19.74 5.22
C VAL A 376 -10.54 19.74 5.27
N GLN A 377 -9.95 20.89 5.59
CA GLN A 377 -8.51 21.00 5.74
C GLN A 377 -8.14 21.09 7.22
N ILE A 378 -7.24 20.24 7.68
CA ILE A 378 -6.70 20.31 9.04
C ILE A 378 -5.30 20.91 8.99
N HIS A 379 -5.09 21.98 9.74
CA HIS A 379 -3.83 22.74 9.79
C HIS A 379 -3.26 22.79 11.21
N LEU A 380 -1.95 22.99 11.29
CA LEU A 380 -1.30 23.55 12.48
C LEU A 380 -1.28 25.07 12.40
N ALA A 381 -1.41 25.75 13.53
CA ALA A 381 -1.36 27.22 13.61
C ALA A 381 -0.07 27.79 13.01
N CYS A 382 1.07 27.13 13.23
CA CYS A 382 2.37 27.52 12.64
C CYS A 382 2.35 27.50 11.10
N ILE A 383 1.64 26.55 10.49
CA ILE A 383 1.49 26.43 9.04
C ILE A 383 0.59 27.54 8.47
N ILE A 384 -0.48 27.91 9.17
CA ILE A 384 -1.33 29.05 8.78
C ILE A 384 -0.51 30.36 8.82
N CYS A 385 0.30 30.54 9.86
CA CYS A 385 1.21 31.69 9.96
C CYS A 385 2.21 31.72 8.78
N ALA A 386 2.86 30.59 8.50
CA ALA A 386 3.78 30.44 7.37
C ALA A 386 3.09 30.72 6.02
N LYS A 387 1.85 30.25 5.84
CA LYS A 387 1.05 30.51 4.63
C LYS A 387 0.80 31.99 4.40
N THR A 388 0.51 32.74 5.46
CA THR A 388 0.32 34.19 5.38
C THR A 388 1.62 34.90 5.01
N GLN A 389 2.75 34.53 5.63
CA GLN A 389 4.06 35.12 5.36
C GLN A 389 4.56 34.81 3.93
N GLY A 390 4.33 33.59 3.45
CA GLY A 390 4.77 33.12 2.14
C GLY A 390 3.85 33.51 0.97
N HIS A 391 2.67 34.08 1.25
CA HIS A 391 1.64 34.30 0.22
C HIS A 391 2.13 35.16 -0.96
N GLN A 392 2.98 36.14 -0.71
CA GLN A 392 3.57 36.99 -1.75
C GLN A 392 4.39 36.20 -2.79
N TYR A 393 5.11 35.16 -2.37
CA TYR A 393 5.93 34.35 -3.27
C TYR A 393 5.06 33.43 -4.12
N TYR A 394 3.99 32.88 -3.52
CA TYR A 394 2.98 32.12 -4.25
C TYR A 394 2.30 32.95 -5.34
N GLU A 395 1.92 34.19 -5.03
CA GLU A 395 1.30 35.09 -6.00
C GLU A 395 2.29 35.48 -7.12
N LYS A 396 3.58 35.68 -6.80
CA LYS A 396 4.62 35.85 -7.84
C LYS A 396 4.63 34.68 -8.81
N VAL A 397 4.72 33.43 -8.32
CA VAL A 397 4.71 32.23 -9.18
C VAL A 397 3.43 32.16 -10.04
N ARG A 398 2.26 32.42 -9.44
CA ARG A 398 0.97 32.45 -10.15
C ARG A 398 0.88 33.53 -11.23
N SER A 399 1.57 34.65 -11.06
CA SER A 399 1.57 35.72 -12.06
C SER A 399 2.52 35.46 -13.24
N ILE A 400 3.61 34.71 -13.01
CA ILE A 400 4.65 34.42 -14.00
C ILE A 400 4.24 33.23 -14.89
N LEU A 401 3.71 32.16 -14.30
CA LEU A 401 3.37 30.92 -15.02
C LEU A 401 2.47 31.14 -16.27
N PRO A 402 1.37 31.92 -16.20
CA PRO A 402 0.53 32.13 -17.37
C PRO A 402 1.28 32.80 -18.53
N GLN A 403 2.21 33.72 -18.24
CA GLN A 403 2.98 34.43 -19.26
C GLN A 403 3.91 33.48 -20.01
N ILE A 404 4.58 32.58 -19.28
CA ILE A 404 5.43 31.53 -19.87
C ILE A 404 4.59 30.59 -20.74
N CYS A 405 3.44 30.17 -20.24
CA CYS A 405 2.55 29.24 -20.95
C CYS A 405 2.02 29.85 -22.26
N ILE A 406 1.56 31.11 -22.22
CA ILE A 406 1.08 31.84 -23.41
C ILE A 406 2.21 32.03 -24.44
N LYS A 407 3.42 32.36 -23.98
CA LYS A 407 4.58 32.57 -24.85
C LYS A 407 5.03 31.30 -25.58
N LYS A 408 4.85 30.13 -24.96
CA LYS A 408 5.40 28.84 -25.43
C LYS A 408 4.39 27.91 -26.08
N ALA A 409 3.11 28.03 -25.73
CA ALA A 409 2.05 27.26 -26.34
C ALA A 409 1.73 27.76 -27.76
N LYS A 410 1.15 26.86 -28.57
CA LYS A 410 0.75 27.17 -29.96
C LYS A 410 -0.58 27.92 -30.03
N ASP A 411 -1.41 27.77 -29.02
CA ASP A 411 -2.78 28.28 -28.95
C ASP A 411 -3.21 28.46 -27.48
N THR A 412 -4.34 29.14 -27.29
CA THR A 412 -4.88 29.47 -25.97
C THR A 412 -5.29 28.25 -25.15
N GLU A 413 -5.79 27.19 -25.79
CA GLU A 413 -6.22 25.97 -25.09
C GLU A 413 -5.00 25.20 -24.56
N THR A 414 -3.97 25.03 -25.39
CA THR A 414 -2.70 24.43 -25.00
C THR A 414 -2.04 25.24 -23.87
N ALA A 415 -2.08 26.57 -23.93
CA ALA A 415 -1.55 27.43 -22.86
C ALA A 415 -2.27 27.21 -21.53
N GLN A 416 -3.60 27.11 -21.55
CA GLN A 416 -4.40 26.86 -20.34
C GLN A 416 -4.14 25.47 -19.76
N ARG A 417 -4.01 24.45 -20.61
CA ARG A 417 -3.68 23.08 -20.17
C ARG A 417 -2.28 22.99 -19.57
N LEU A 418 -1.30 23.65 -20.20
CA LEU A 418 0.07 23.72 -19.69
C LEU A 418 0.14 24.45 -18.34
N GLU A 419 -0.58 25.57 -18.19
CA GLU A 419 -0.67 26.30 -16.93
C GLU A 419 -1.28 25.41 -15.83
N GLY A 420 -2.41 24.75 -16.12
CA GLY A 420 -3.07 23.82 -15.21
C GLY A 420 -2.15 22.68 -14.77
N PHE A 421 -1.40 22.10 -15.71
CA PHE A 421 -0.41 21.06 -15.43
C PHE A 421 0.69 21.54 -14.46
N LEU A 422 1.34 22.67 -14.76
CA LEU A 422 2.42 23.21 -13.92
C LEU A 422 1.91 23.63 -12.53
N VAL A 423 0.76 24.28 -12.45
CA VAL A 423 0.13 24.66 -11.17
C VAL A 423 -0.20 23.42 -10.35
N ASN A 424 -0.76 22.38 -10.97
CA ASN A 424 -1.07 21.12 -10.30
C ASN A 424 0.19 20.48 -9.73
N ARG A 425 1.28 20.43 -10.51
CA ARG A 425 2.59 19.89 -10.07
C ARG A 425 3.18 20.65 -8.89
N LEU A 426 3.05 21.97 -8.87
CA LEU A 426 3.57 22.82 -7.80
C LEU A 426 2.70 22.80 -6.53
N CYS A 427 1.39 22.60 -6.68
CA CYS A 427 0.42 22.68 -5.57
C CYS A 427 0.04 21.32 -4.97
N ASN A 428 0.37 20.22 -5.64
CA ASN A 428 0.18 18.86 -5.12
C ASN A 428 1.54 18.23 -4.82
N SER A 429 1.59 17.33 -3.84
CA SER A 429 2.83 16.64 -3.54
C SER A 429 3.18 15.67 -4.67
N ALA A 430 4.46 15.63 -5.06
CA ALA A 430 4.95 14.72 -6.10
C ALA A 430 4.61 13.26 -5.78
N ASN A 431 4.66 12.92 -4.48
CA ASN A 431 4.29 11.61 -3.97
C ASN A 431 2.81 11.30 -4.18
N SER A 432 1.89 12.27 -4.05
CA SER A 432 0.46 11.99 -4.25
C SER A 432 0.12 11.64 -5.69
N ALA A 433 0.67 12.35 -6.67
CA ALA A 433 0.39 12.06 -8.08
C ALA A 433 1.03 10.74 -8.53
N ALA A 434 2.22 10.41 -7.99
CA ALA A 434 2.93 9.17 -8.32
C ALA A 434 2.21 7.98 -7.69
N LEU A 435 1.73 8.17 -6.46
CA LEU A 435 0.95 7.20 -5.72
C LEU A 435 -0.40 6.94 -6.39
N ASP A 436 -1.13 7.99 -6.80
CA ASP A 436 -2.39 7.86 -7.53
C ASP A 436 -2.18 6.99 -8.80
N ALA A 437 -1.13 7.27 -9.59
CA ALA A 437 -0.77 6.48 -10.77
C ALA A 437 -0.37 5.01 -10.47
N LEU A 438 0.29 4.76 -9.33
CA LEU A 438 0.65 3.40 -8.92
C LEU A 438 -0.55 2.60 -8.45
N ILE A 439 -1.48 3.23 -7.73
CA ILE A 439 -2.70 2.59 -7.24
C ILE A 439 -3.54 2.12 -8.42
N GLU A 440 -3.74 2.98 -9.42
CA GLU A 440 -4.44 2.67 -10.66
C GLU A 440 -3.88 1.41 -11.33
N ARG A 441 -2.55 1.35 -11.50
CA ARG A 441 -1.89 0.24 -12.19
C ARG A 441 -1.85 -1.03 -11.34
N ALA A 442 -1.89 -0.89 -10.02
CA ALA A 442 -1.88 -2.02 -9.10
C ALA A 442 -3.21 -2.74 -9.05
N ASP A 443 -4.33 -2.02 -9.20
CA ASP A 443 -5.69 -2.58 -9.19
C ASP A 443 -5.93 -3.54 -8.01
N GLY A 444 -5.45 -3.16 -6.83
CA GLY A 444 -5.57 -3.99 -5.61
C GLY A 444 -4.64 -5.22 -5.55
N LEU A 445 -3.76 -5.43 -6.53
CA LEU A 445 -2.82 -6.56 -6.53
C LEU A 445 -1.55 -6.21 -5.74
N MET A 446 -1.44 -6.74 -4.52
CA MET A 446 -0.23 -6.60 -3.69
C MET A 446 1.02 -7.16 -4.39
N MET A 447 0.88 -8.23 -5.19
CA MET A 447 1.99 -8.77 -5.99
C MET A 447 2.53 -7.77 -7.00
N TYR A 448 1.65 -6.98 -7.63
CA TYR A 448 2.07 -5.91 -8.53
C TYR A 448 2.86 -4.85 -7.76
N ALA A 449 2.37 -4.42 -6.59
CA ALA A 449 3.08 -3.44 -5.77
C ALA A 449 4.48 -3.92 -5.35
N ARG A 450 4.64 -5.22 -5.05
CA ARG A 450 5.94 -5.84 -4.75
C ARG A 450 6.87 -5.89 -5.97
N LEU A 451 6.33 -6.13 -7.16
CA LEU A 451 7.09 -6.06 -8.41
C LEU A 451 7.53 -4.62 -8.72
N CYS A 452 6.67 -3.64 -8.49
CA CYS A 452 7.01 -2.22 -8.60
C CYS A 452 8.20 -1.87 -7.72
N GLU A 453 8.17 -2.27 -6.44
CA GLU A 453 9.30 -2.04 -5.51
C GLU A 453 10.62 -2.56 -6.10
N LYS A 454 10.66 -3.84 -6.51
CA LYS A 454 11.86 -4.45 -7.07
C LYS A 454 12.35 -3.73 -8.33
N ASN A 455 11.44 -3.30 -9.19
CA ASN A 455 11.77 -2.57 -10.41
C ASN A 455 12.34 -1.18 -10.10
N LEU A 456 11.74 -0.48 -9.13
CA LEU A 456 12.20 0.83 -8.68
C LEU A 456 13.57 0.72 -7.97
N GLU A 457 13.81 -0.31 -7.16
CA GLU A 457 15.11 -0.59 -6.55
C GLU A 457 16.19 -0.88 -7.61
N ALA A 458 15.87 -1.66 -8.64
CA ALA A 458 16.79 -1.93 -9.74
C ALA A 458 17.14 -0.64 -10.52
N LYS A 459 16.14 0.20 -10.81
CA LYS A 459 16.33 1.52 -11.43
C LYS A 459 17.16 2.46 -10.55
N LEU A 460 16.97 2.45 -9.23
CA LEU A 460 17.78 3.23 -8.29
C LEU A 460 19.25 2.82 -8.30
N LYS A 461 19.53 1.52 -8.32
CA LYS A 461 20.90 1.01 -8.38
C LYS A 461 21.62 1.43 -9.66
N THR A 462 20.89 1.59 -10.77
CA THR A 462 21.44 1.97 -12.08
C THR A 462 21.54 3.49 -12.27
N ASN A 463 20.48 4.23 -11.94
CA ASN A 463 20.40 5.68 -12.22
C ASN A 463 20.70 6.58 -11.01
N GLY A 464 20.83 6.02 -9.80
CA GLY A 464 21.10 6.76 -8.56
C GLY A 464 19.98 7.69 -8.07
N LYS A 465 18.92 7.88 -8.86
CA LYS A 465 17.75 8.72 -8.57
C LYS A 465 16.50 8.12 -9.23
N LEU A 466 15.33 8.35 -8.62
CA LEU A 466 14.03 8.10 -9.24
C LEU A 466 13.32 9.42 -9.48
N SER A 467 12.71 9.53 -10.65
CA SER A 467 11.83 10.63 -11.04
C SER A 467 10.36 10.22 -10.85
N TYR A 468 9.46 11.21 -10.83
CA TYR A 468 8.01 10.96 -10.93
C TYR A 468 7.66 10.12 -12.17
N HIS A 469 8.35 10.37 -13.28
CA HIS A 469 8.07 9.70 -14.55
C HIS A 469 8.40 8.21 -14.51
N ASP A 470 9.46 7.82 -13.80
CA ASP A 470 9.83 6.40 -13.62
C ASP A 470 8.70 5.56 -13.03
N VAL A 471 7.82 6.21 -12.26
CA VAL A 471 6.65 5.61 -11.64
C VAL A 471 5.47 5.53 -12.62
N CYS A 472 5.27 6.56 -13.43
CA CYS A 472 4.20 6.58 -14.45
C CYS A 472 4.47 5.68 -15.65
N GLU A 473 5.74 5.39 -15.98
CA GLU A 473 6.11 4.45 -17.04
C GLU A 473 5.95 2.98 -16.61
N LEU A 474 5.65 2.70 -15.35
CA LEU A 474 5.44 1.33 -14.91
C LEU A 474 4.27 0.68 -15.69
N PRO A 475 4.44 -0.56 -16.19
CA PRO A 475 3.41 -1.25 -16.94
C PRO A 475 2.13 -1.44 -16.14
N GLN A 476 0.98 -1.49 -16.81
CA GLN A 476 -0.29 -1.77 -16.15
C GLN A 476 -0.45 -3.25 -15.81
N GLY A 477 -0.79 -3.56 -14.55
CA GLY A 477 -1.07 -4.92 -14.09
C GLY A 477 0.12 -5.88 -14.19
N LEU A 478 -0.12 -7.14 -13.82
CA LEU A 478 0.91 -8.18 -13.83
C LEU A 478 1.35 -8.55 -15.26
N ASP A 479 0.42 -8.62 -16.21
CA ASP A 479 0.69 -8.93 -17.62
C ASP A 479 1.65 -7.94 -18.27
N GLY A 480 1.42 -6.64 -18.05
CA GLY A 480 2.31 -5.60 -18.53
C GLY A 480 3.68 -5.71 -17.89
N MET A 481 3.73 -5.96 -16.58
CA MET A 481 4.98 -6.14 -15.84
C MET A 481 5.80 -7.30 -16.39
N TYR A 482 5.17 -8.46 -16.59
CA TYR A 482 5.85 -9.63 -17.14
C TYR A 482 6.36 -9.36 -18.56
N SER A 483 5.55 -8.71 -19.41
CA SER A 483 5.93 -8.36 -20.78
C SER A 483 7.13 -7.42 -20.85
N GLU A 484 7.18 -6.41 -19.98
CA GLU A 484 8.30 -5.47 -19.93
C GLU A 484 9.58 -6.17 -19.43
N GLN A 485 9.48 -6.97 -18.36
CA GLN A 485 10.63 -7.69 -17.82
C GLN A 485 11.16 -8.73 -18.79
N PHE A 486 10.27 -9.43 -19.48
CA PHE A 486 10.64 -10.34 -20.56
C PHE A 486 11.36 -9.60 -21.68
N SER A 487 10.88 -8.43 -22.08
CA SER A 487 11.52 -7.62 -23.13
C SER A 487 12.89 -7.05 -22.69
N ARG A 488 13.05 -6.76 -21.40
CA ARG A 488 14.34 -6.35 -20.81
C ARG A 488 15.34 -7.51 -20.78
N ALA A 489 14.90 -8.70 -20.38
CA ALA A 489 15.72 -9.92 -20.38
C ALA A 489 16.07 -10.37 -21.82
N PHE A 490 15.18 -10.13 -22.78
CA PHE A 490 15.30 -10.56 -24.17
C PHE A 490 15.05 -9.42 -25.17
N PRO A 491 16.01 -8.49 -25.37
CA PRO A 491 15.86 -7.33 -26.24
C PRO A 491 15.74 -7.71 -27.73
N ASP A 492 14.90 -6.99 -28.50
CA ASP A 492 14.51 -7.31 -29.89
C ASP A 492 15.67 -7.60 -30.85
N LYS A 493 16.82 -6.93 -30.73
CA LYS A 493 17.96 -7.14 -31.64
C LYS A 493 18.54 -8.56 -31.59
N ASN A 494 18.31 -9.31 -30.51
CA ASN A 494 18.76 -10.69 -30.31
C ASN A 494 17.68 -11.56 -29.63
N ARG A 495 16.42 -11.12 -29.61
CA ARG A 495 15.34 -11.74 -28.82
C ARG A 495 15.26 -13.24 -29.10
N ASP A 496 15.22 -13.64 -30.37
CA ASP A 496 15.09 -15.05 -30.73
C ASP A 496 16.27 -15.89 -30.26
N GLN A 497 17.51 -15.41 -30.36
CA GLN A 497 18.68 -16.17 -29.92
C GLN A 497 18.81 -16.24 -28.40
N ALA A 498 18.57 -15.13 -27.69
CA ALA A 498 18.63 -15.09 -26.24
C ALA A 498 17.48 -15.90 -25.61
N TRP A 499 16.27 -15.78 -26.17
CA TRP A 499 15.12 -16.58 -25.78
C TRP A 499 15.35 -18.06 -26.02
N VAL A 500 15.83 -18.46 -27.20
CA VAL A 500 16.11 -19.87 -27.52
C VAL A 500 17.11 -20.48 -26.53
N ARG A 501 18.13 -19.72 -26.10
CA ARG A 501 19.10 -20.17 -25.09
C ARG A 501 18.46 -20.36 -23.71
N SER A 502 17.65 -19.39 -23.27
CA SER A 502 17.00 -19.43 -21.95
C SER A 502 15.77 -20.34 -21.90
N LYS A 503 15.16 -20.68 -23.05
CA LYS A 503 13.93 -21.48 -23.12
C LYS A 503 14.10 -22.83 -22.47
N ALA A 504 15.24 -23.51 -22.69
CA ALA A 504 15.51 -24.81 -22.07
C ALA A 504 15.56 -24.70 -20.54
N LEU A 505 16.21 -23.66 -20.00
CA LEU A 505 16.25 -23.41 -18.58
C LEU A 505 14.87 -23.08 -18.02
N ILE A 506 14.16 -22.13 -18.62
CA ILE A 506 12.83 -21.71 -18.19
C ILE A 506 11.86 -22.89 -18.25
N SER A 507 11.82 -23.64 -19.35
CA SER A 507 11.00 -24.85 -19.45
C SER A 507 11.35 -25.86 -18.38
N THR A 508 12.63 -26.04 -18.04
CA THR A 508 13.04 -26.94 -16.95
C THR A 508 12.56 -26.44 -15.59
N ILE A 509 12.69 -25.14 -15.31
CA ILE A 509 12.22 -24.51 -14.06
C ILE A 509 10.70 -24.63 -13.94
N VAL A 510 9.97 -24.31 -15.01
CA VAL A 510 8.50 -24.34 -15.04
C VAL A 510 7.95 -25.76 -14.97
N SER A 511 8.67 -26.75 -15.52
CA SER A 511 8.27 -28.16 -15.45
C SER A 511 8.64 -28.83 -14.13
N ALA A 512 9.55 -28.23 -13.34
CA ALA A 512 9.94 -28.77 -12.05
C ALA A 512 8.76 -28.67 -11.07
N GLN A 513 8.47 -29.76 -10.36
CA GLN A 513 7.41 -29.80 -9.34
C GLN A 513 7.82 -29.13 -8.03
N GLU A 514 9.10 -28.81 -7.88
CA GLU A 514 9.69 -28.10 -6.74
C GLU A 514 10.72 -27.08 -7.26
N PRO A 515 11.13 -26.08 -6.46
CA PRO A 515 12.20 -25.16 -6.83
C PRO A 515 13.48 -25.91 -7.27
N LEU A 516 13.88 -25.70 -8.52
CA LEU A 516 14.91 -26.48 -9.21
C LEU A 516 16.31 -26.16 -8.66
N PRO A 517 17.03 -27.12 -8.05
CA PRO A 517 18.42 -26.92 -7.66
C PRO A 517 19.29 -26.44 -8.82
N THR A 518 20.04 -25.37 -8.61
CA THR A 518 20.94 -24.78 -9.62
C THR A 518 21.98 -25.80 -10.12
N VAL A 519 22.44 -26.69 -9.24
CA VAL A 519 23.35 -27.80 -9.59
C VAL A 519 22.71 -28.77 -10.57
N LEU A 520 21.44 -29.14 -10.36
CA LEU A 520 20.71 -30.04 -11.27
C LEU A 520 20.44 -29.36 -12.61
N ALA A 521 20.09 -28.07 -12.60
CA ALA A 521 19.95 -27.30 -13.83
C ALA A 521 21.26 -27.28 -14.64
N LYS A 522 22.41 -27.04 -13.99
CA LYS A 522 23.74 -27.05 -14.63
C LYS A 522 24.15 -28.43 -15.13
N LEU A 523 23.78 -29.50 -14.42
CA LEU A 523 24.03 -30.86 -14.87
C LEU A 523 23.18 -31.23 -16.09
N ALA A 524 21.91 -30.83 -16.11
CA ALA A 524 20.98 -31.14 -17.20
C ALA A 524 21.24 -30.30 -18.46
N LEU A 525 21.59 -29.02 -18.30
CA LEU A 525 21.66 -28.04 -19.39
C LEU A 525 23.10 -27.60 -19.71
N GLY A 526 24.08 -27.95 -18.88
CA GLY A 526 25.47 -27.53 -19.02
C GLY A 526 25.74 -26.13 -18.45
N SER A 527 26.56 -25.33 -19.13
CA SER A 527 26.88 -23.97 -18.71
C SER A 527 25.67 -23.05 -18.92
N ILE A 528 25.10 -22.57 -17.81
CA ILE A 528 24.01 -21.60 -17.81
C ILE A 528 24.62 -20.21 -17.60
N LYS A 529 24.44 -19.30 -18.56
CA LYS A 529 24.95 -17.91 -18.48
C LYS A 529 23.85 -16.90 -18.23
N GLU A 530 22.61 -17.29 -18.49
CA GLU A 530 21.42 -16.44 -18.52
C GLU A 530 20.72 -16.37 -17.14
N GLU A 531 21.35 -16.88 -16.08
CA GLU A 531 20.80 -16.93 -14.71
C GLU A 531 20.41 -15.53 -14.21
N GLN A 532 21.21 -14.51 -14.56
CA GLN A 532 20.96 -13.12 -14.17
C GLN A 532 19.83 -12.48 -14.98
N ASP A 533 19.70 -12.85 -16.26
CA ASP A 533 18.72 -12.25 -17.17
C ASP A 533 17.28 -12.60 -16.76
N ILE A 534 17.09 -13.81 -16.21
CA ILE A 534 15.77 -14.31 -15.82
C ILE A 534 15.45 -14.12 -14.34
N ALA A 535 16.40 -13.66 -13.52
CA ALA A 535 16.34 -13.68 -12.06
C ALA A 535 15.15 -12.91 -11.44
N LEU A 536 14.57 -11.96 -12.17
CA LEU A 536 13.44 -11.19 -11.65
C LEU A 536 12.11 -11.98 -11.72
N LEU A 537 11.93 -12.79 -12.76
CA LEU A 537 10.80 -13.72 -12.94
C LEU A 537 11.08 -15.10 -12.32
N PHE A 538 12.34 -15.51 -12.29
CA PHE A 538 12.80 -16.80 -11.80
C PHE A 538 13.95 -16.64 -10.77
N PRO A 539 13.67 -16.12 -9.57
CA PRO A 539 14.70 -15.79 -8.60
C PRO A 539 15.43 -17.02 -8.07
N ILE A 540 16.73 -16.88 -7.82
CA ILE A 540 17.53 -17.88 -7.12
C ILE A 540 17.48 -17.60 -5.62
N ARG A 541 17.08 -18.60 -4.83
CA ARG A 541 17.11 -18.59 -3.36
C ARG A 541 17.63 -19.93 -2.88
N ASP A 542 18.50 -19.93 -1.87
CA ASP A 542 19.07 -21.15 -1.31
C ASP A 542 19.65 -22.11 -2.38
N SER A 543 20.29 -21.52 -3.40
CA SER A 543 20.86 -22.22 -4.57
C SER A 543 19.83 -23.03 -5.40
N ARG A 544 18.55 -22.62 -5.38
CA ARG A 544 17.46 -23.18 -6.20
C ARG A 544 16.80 -22.07 -7.02
N PHE A 545 16.40 -22.37 -8.25
CA PHE A 545 15.53 -21.52 -9.07
C PHE A 545 14.09 -21.66 -8.60
N HIS A 546 13.45 -20.53 -8.31
CA HIS A 546 12.02 -20.45 -7.99
C HIS A 546 11.29 -19.78 -9.14
N VAL A 547 10.00 -20.06 -9.28
CA VAL A 547 9.08 -19.20 -10.02
C VAL A 547 8.65 -18.07 -9.09
N LEU A 548 8.71 -16.81 -9.53
CA LEU A 548 8.29 -15.66 -8.71
C LEU A 548 6.84 -15.83 -8.21
N HIS A 549 5.94 -16.21 -9.11
CA HIS A 549 4.54 -16.51 -8.83
C HIS A 549 3.95 -17.35 -9.96
N LYS A 550 2.95 -18.19 -9.66
CA LYS A 550 2.27 -19.06 -10.64
C LYS A 550 1.78 -18.30 -11.88
N SER A 551 1.30 -17.07 -11.71
CA SER A 551 0.81 -16.26 -12.84
C SER A 551 1.88 -15.93 -13.88
N VAL A 552 3.18 -16.00 -13.56
CA VAL A 552 4.25 -15.91 -14.57
C VAL A 552 4.22 -17.11 -15.51
N VAL A 553 3.97 -18.30 -14.97
CA VAL A 553 3.85 -19.54 -15.74
C VAL A 553 2.60 -19.50 -16.60
N ASP A 554 1.46 -19.15 -16.00
CA ASP A 554 0.19 -19.03 -16.73
C ASP A 554 0.32 -18.01 -17.89
N TRP A 555 1.01 -16.88 -17.63
CA TRP A 555 1.32 -15.87 -18.64
C TRP A 555 2.20 -16.42 -19.78
N LEU A 556 3.24 -17.19 -19.48
CA LEU A 556 4.11 -17.84 -20.48
C LEU A 556 3.38 -18.91 -21.32
N LEU A 557 2.37 -19.56 -20.75
CA LEU A 557 1.60 -20.62 -21.41
C LEU A 557 0.42 -20.10 -22.24
N THR A 558 0.13 -18.80 -22.20
CA THR A 558 -1.00 -18.20 -22.93
C THR A 558 -0.71 -18.19 -24.44
N SER A 559 -1.60 -18.82 -25.21
CA SER A 559 -1.43 -19.22 -26.63
C SER A 559 -1.15 -18.10 -27.64
N SER A 560 -1.19 -16.84 -27.24
CA SER A 560 -0.91 -15.66 -28.07
C SER A 560 0.54 -15.17 -27.97
N ARG A 561 1.37 -15.80 -27.13
CA ARG A 561 2.70 -15.30 -26.76
C ARG A 561 3.81 -16.37 -26.78
N SER A 562 3.53 -17.58 -27.28
CA SER A 562 4.45 -18.73 -27.35
C SER A 562 5.11 -18.96 -28.71
#